data_AF-H3SP91-F1
#
_entry.id   AF-H3SP91-F1
#
_cell.length_a   1.000
_cell.length_b   1.000
_cell.length_c   1.000
_cell.angle_alpha   90.00
_cell.angle_beta   90.00
_cell.angle_gamma   90.00
#
_symmetry.space_group_name_H-M   'P 1'
#
loop_
_entity.id
_entity.type
_entity.pdbx_description
1 polymer ?
#
loop_
_entity_poly.entity_id
_entity_poly.type
_entity_poly.pdbx_seq_one_letter_code
_entity_poly.pdbx_strand_id
1 'polypeptide(L)'
;MPESEERRRLEARLSEYLTEGDMETEEQEEAVRRRLPPRTEIRIQTALDPIVEETKKYRSMAKEIDSRYDEYLKRVKEDKPKDS
;
A
#
# COMPACT_ATOMS: atom_id res chain seq x y z
N MET A 1 -50.19 34.62 28.78
CA MET A 1 -48.83 34.14 29.15
C MET A 1 -47.92 34.27 27.93
N PRO A 2 -47.09 35.32 27.86
CA PRO A 2 -46.25 35.60 26.69
C PRO A 2 -45.17 34.52 26.43
N GLU A 3 -44.72 33.80 27.46
CA GLU A 3 -43.68 32.75 27.37
C GLU A 3 -44.06 31.57 26.45
N SER A 4 -45.36 31.31 26.27
CA SER A 4 -45.85 30.20 25.43
C SER A 4 -45.74 30.49 23.93
N GLU A 5 -45.80 31.76 23.53
CA GLU A 5 -45.64 32.18 22.14
C GLU A 5 -44.18 32.18 21.71
N GLU A 6 -43.27 32.61 22.59
CA GLU A 6 -41.83 32.58 22.34
C GLU A 6 -41.30 31.15 22.19
N ARG A 7 -41.78 30.21 23.03
CA ARG A 7 -41.46 28.78 22.88
C ARG A 7 -41.91 28.23 21.53
N ARG A 8 -43.14 28.52 21.11
CA ARG A 8 -43.66 28.05 19.80
C ARG A 8 -42.87 28.61 18.63
N ARG A 9 -42.46 29.88 18.70
CA ARG A 9 -41.60 30.49 17.66
C ARG A 9 -40.22 29.84 17.62
N LEU A 10 -39.66 29.51 18.78
CA LEU A 10 -38.37 28.82 18.88
C LEU A 10 -38.44 27.40 18.33
N GLU A 11 -39.49 26.66 18.65
CA GLU A 11 -39.75 25.31 18.13
C GLU A 11 -39.95 25.30 16.61
N ALA A 12 -40.70 26.28 16.08
CA ALA A 12 -40.88 26.42 14.63
C ALA A 12 -39.56 26.69 13.91
N ARG A 13 -38.74 27.60 14.45
CA ARG A 13 -37.42 27.93 13.88
C ARG A 13 -36.42 26.77 13.97
N LEU A 14 -36.47 26.00 15.05
CA LEU A 14 -35.67 24.79 15.20
C LEU A 14 -36.10 23.71 14.20
N SER A 15 -37.40 23.54 13.98
CA SER A 15 -37.92 22.62 12.98
C SER A 15 -37.44 22.99 11.59
N GLU A 16 -37.60 24.27 11.20
CA GLU A 16 -37.15 24.81 9.91
C GLU A 16 -35.65 24.55 9.69
N TYR A 17 -34.82 24.85 10.69
CA TYR A 17 -33.36 24.62 10.60
C TYR A 17 -32.99 23.14 10.46
N LEU A 18 -33.74 22.23 11.12
CA LEU A 18 -33.48 20.80 11.06
C LEU A 18 -34.04 20.12 9.79
N THR A 19 -35.09 20.66 9.18
CA THR A 19 -35.70 20.09 7.97
C THR A 19 -35.19 20.71 6.67
N GLU A 20 -34.82 22.00 6.69
CA GLU A 20 -34.38 22.74 5.50
C GLU A 20 -32.87 22.96 5.45
N GLY A 21 -32.14 22.64 6.52
CA GLY A 21 -30.69 22.62 6.50
C GLY A 21 -30.18 21.46 5.62
N ASP A 22 -29.33 21.77 4.64
CA ASP A 22 -28.60 20.76 3.90
C ASP A 22 -27.86 19.84 4.89
N MET A 23 -28.14 18.54 4.85
CA MET A 23 -27.36 17.57 5.61
C MET A 23 -25.91 17.65 5.12
N GLU A 24 -24.95 17.87 6.02
CA GLU A 24 -23.53 17.71 5.72
C GLU A 24 -23.27 16.23 5.36
N THR A 25 -23.48 15.90 4.09
CA THR A 25 -22.97 14.66 3.53
C THR A 25 -21.47 14.83 3.40
N GLU A 26 -20.72 14.09 4.21
CA GLU A 26 -19.27 13.95 4.05
C GLU A 26 -18.96 13.68 2.57
N GLU A 27 -17.95 14.36 2.04
CA GLU A 27 -17.48 14.16 0.67
C GLU A 27 -17.18 12.67 0.47
N GLN A 28 -17.92 12.02 -0.43
CA GLN A 28 -17.96 10.55 -0.53
C GLN A 28 -16.56 9.94 -0.71
N GLU A 29 -15.68 10.64 -1.41
CA GLU A 29 -14.29 10.23 -1.61
C GLU A 29 -13.47 10.20 -0.31
N GLU A 30 -13.64 11.19 0.57
CA GLU A 30 -12.94 11.24 1.85
C GLU A 30 -13.43 10.15 2.80
N ALA A 31 -14.74 9.91 2.84
CA ALA A 31 -15.34 8.84 3.63
C ALA A 31 -14.85 7.45 3.18
N VAL A 32 -14.68 7.24 1.86
CA VAL A 32 -14.14 5.99 1.30
C VAL A 32 -12.66 5.82 1.65
N ARG A 33 -11.84 6.87 1.55
CA ARG A 33 -10.41 6.81 1.91
C ARG A 33 -10.19 6.46 3.39
N ARG A 34 -11.00 7.01 4.31
CA ARG A 34 -10.94 6.69 5.75
C ARG A 34 -11.33 5.25 6.07
N ARG A 35 -12.23 4.66 5.27
CA ARG A 35 -12.71 3.28 5.44
C ARG A 35 -11.78 2.24 4.79
N LEU A 36 -10.90 2.66 3.89
CA LEU A 36 -9.97 1.76 3.23
C LEU A 36 -8.91 1.29 4.25
N PRO A 37 -8.72 -0.02 4.44
CA PRO A 37 -7.67 -0.51 5.31
C PRO A 37 -6.29 -0.07 4.78
N PRO A 38 -5.31 0.18 5.67
CA PRO A 38 -3.95 0.52 5.26
C PRO A 38 -3.41 -0.58 4.34
N ARG A 39 -2.79 -0.17 3.22
CA ARG A 39 -2.20 -1.11 2.26
C ARG A 39 -1.14 -1.94 2.98
N THR A 40 -1.37 -3.23 3.10
CA THR A 40 -0.44 -4.19 3.67
C THR A 40 0.86 -4.24 2.85
N GLU A 41 1.96 -4.57 3.53
CA GLU A 41 3.32 -4.58 2.99
C GLU A 41 3.42 -5.30 1.64
N ILE A 42 3.98 -4.61 0.65
CA ILE A 42 4.32 -5.20 -0.65
C ILE A 42 5.74 -5.77 -0.52
N ARG A 43 5.86 -7.10 -0.44
CA ARG A 43 7.15 -7.78 -0.50
C ARG A 43 7.53 -8.00 -1.96
N ILE A 44 8.48 -7.20 -2.44
CA ILE A 44 9.03 -7.36 -3.79
C ILE A 44 10.20 -8.35 -3.70
N GLN A 45 10.02 -9.56 -4.21
CA GLN A 45 11.13 -10.48 -4.45
C GLN A 45 11.87 -10.01 -5.70
N THR A 46 13.13 -9.61 -5.56
CA THR A 46 13.97 -9.22 -6.70
C THR A 46 14.40 -10.47 -7.46
N ALA A 47 14.04 -10.55 -8.75
CA ALA A 47 14.37 -11.69 -9.60
C ALA A 47 15.86 -11.78 -10.00
N LEU A 48 16.62 -10.69 -9.84
CA LEU A 48 18.00 -10.55 -10.31
C LEU A 48 18.88 -9.99 -9.19
N ASP A 49 19.92 -10.75 -8.82
CA ASP A 49 20.97 -10.33 -7.89
C ASP A 49 22.17 -9.76 -8.69
N PRO A 50 22.48 -8.45 -8.57
CA PRO A 50 23.56 -7.82 -9.33
C PRO A 50 24.93 -8.43 -9.03
N ILE A 51 25.18 -8.89 -7.79
CA ILE A 51 26.46 -9.46 -7.39
C ILE A 51 26.72 -10.78 -8.11
N VAL A 52 25.68 -11.61 -8.21
CA VAL A 52 25.74 -12.90 -8.89
C VAL A 52 25.99 -12.72 -10.38
N GLU A 53 25.33 -11.77 -11.02
CA GLU A 53 25.50 -11.50 -12.45
C GLU A 53 26.88 -10.92 -12.78
N GLU A 54 27.38 -10.00 -11.96
CA GLU A 54 28.75 -9.50 -12.06
C GLU A 54 29.77 -10.64 -11.93
N THR A 55 29.64 -11.46 -10.90
CA THR A 55 30.56 -12.58 -10.64
C THR A 55 30.58 -13.58 -11.79
N LYS A 56 29.42 -13.91 -12.37
CA LYS A 56 29.34 -14.76 -13.58
C LYS A 56 30.08 -14.13 -14.75
N LYS A 57 29.90 -12.83 -14.98
CA LYS A 57 30.54 -12.12 -16.09
C LYS A 57 32.06 -12.09 -15.94
N TYR A 58 32.57 -11.76 -14.75
CA TYR A 58 34.01 -11.79 -14.49
C TYR A 58 34.62 -13.19 -14.64
N ARG A 59 33.91 -14.23 -14.18
CA ARG A 59 34.36 -15.62 -14.34
C ARG A 59 34.28 -16.16 -15.77
N SER A 60 33.45 -15.57 -16.62
CA SER A 60 33.47 -15.88 -18.05
C SER A 60 34.71 -15.35 -18.75
N MET A 61 35.30 -14.26 -18.23
CA MET A 61 36.49 -13.62 -18.80
C MET A 61 37.80 -14.25 -18.29
N ALA A 62 37.85 -14.69 -17.02
CA ALA A 62 39.04 -15.32 -16.45
C ALA A 62 38.65 -16.41 -15.43
N LYS A 63 39.36 -17.54 -15.49
CA LYS A 63 39.23 -18.61 -14.50
C LYS A 63 40.20 -18.37 -13.35
N GLU A 64 39.73 -18.44 -12.11
CA GLU A 64 40.61 -18.35 -10.96
C GLU A 64 41.50 -19.59 -10.82
N ILE A 65 42.69 -19.37 -10.27
CA ILE A 65 43.72 -20.40 -10.05
C ILE A 65 43.37 -21.36 -8.91
N ASP A 66 42.60 -20.88 -7.92
CA ASP A 66 42.41 -21.55 -6.62
C ASP A 66 40.95 -22.00 -6.40
N SER A 67 40.10 -21.93 -7.43
CA SER A 67 38.73 -22.47 -7.42
C SER A 67 37.80 -22.04 -6.26
N ARG A 68 38.13 -20.98 -5.50
CA ARG A 68 37.41 -20.60 -4.26
C ARG A 68 35.92 -20.32 -4.46
N TYR A 69 35.55 -19.71 -5.58
CA TYR A 69 34.15 -19.39 -5.87
C TYR A 69 33.46 -20.42 -6.76
N ASP A 70 34.12 -21.53 -7.09
CA ASP A 70 33.52 -22.58 -7.92
C ASP A 70 32.35 -23.26 -7.17
N GLU A 71 32.43 -23.36 -5.84
CA GLU A 71 31.35 -23.89 -5.01
C GLU A 71 30.13 -22.96 -4.98
N TYR A 72 30.35 -21.65 -4.87
CA TYR A 72 29.29 -20.65 -4.87
C TYR A 72 28.52 -20.64 -6.20
N LEU A 73 29.25 -20.75 -7.32
CA LEU A 73 28.64 -20.84 -8.66
C LEU A 73 27.83 -22.12 -8.89
N LYS A 74 28.15 -23.23 -8.20
CA LYS A 74 27.36 -24.47 -8.28
C LYS A 74 26.00 -24.28 -7.60
N ARG A 75 25.97 -23.68 -6.40
CA ARG A 75 24.73 -23.40 -5.67
C ARG A 75 23.78 -22.50 -6.47
N VAL A 76 24.33 -21.44 -7.07
CA VAL A 76 23.56 -20.54 -7.96
C VAL A 76 22.97 -21.24 -9.19
N LYS A 77 23.60 -22.30 -9.70
CA LYS A 77 23.07 -23.10 -10.83
C LYS A 77 21.97 -24.07 -10.40
N GLU A 78 22.03 -24.58 -9.17
CA GLU A 78 21.03 -25.48 -8.60
C GLU A 78 19.73 -24.75 -8.22
N ASP A 79 19.84 -23.48 -7.84
CA ASP A 79 18.69 -22.61 -7.49
C ASP A 79 17.90 -22.08 -8.71
N LYS A 80 18.35 -22.34 -9.95
CA LYS A 80 17.51 -22.05 -11.13
C LYS A 80 16.41 -23.11 -11.23
N PRO A 81 15.12 -22.73 -11.29
CA PRO A 81 14.06 -23.70 -11.57
C PRO A 81 14.37 -24.37 -12.92
N LYS A 82 14.38 -25.70 -12.93
CA LYS A 82 14.44 -26.47 -14.17
C LYS A 82 13.10 -26.30 -14.87
N ASP A 83 13.01 -25.38 -15.83
CA ASP A 83 11.90 -25.33 -16.76
C ASP A 83 11.75 -26.73 -17.39
N SER A 84 10.64 -27.40 -17.07
CA SER A 84 10.24 -28.71 -17.61
C SER A 84 9.00 -28.54 -18.46
#